data_AF-A0A5K0Y065-F1
#
_entry.id   AF-A0A5K0Y065-F1
#
_cell.length_a   1.000
_cell.length_b   1.000
_cell.length_c   1.000
_cell.angle_alpha   90.00
_cell.angle_beta   90.00
_cell.angle_gamma   90.00
#
_symmetry.space_group_name_H-M   'P 1'
#
loop_
_entity.id
_entity.type
_entity.pdbx_description
1 polymer ?
#
loop_
_entity_poly.entity_id
_entity_poly.type
_entity_poly.pdbx_seq_one_letter_code
_entity_poly.pdbx_strand_id
1 'polypeptide(L)'
;EFISLSSIMHESRSRRYMATELSRNGQVGLAIGILRHAVNEMNRRSPSEQSWRVVFEQEINALAEILQKLEQENDFVWLDKIPCLDELPFLEGKKIASIIPYAPVRLEKELVFRI
;
A
#
# COMPACT_ATOMS: atom_id res chain seq x y z
N GLU A 1 -12.40 -9.71 7.52
CA GLU A 1 -12.09 -8.82 6.38
C GLU A 1 -11.18 -7.65 6.75
N PHE A 2 -11.47 -6.90 7.83
CA PHE A 2 -10.71 -5.71 8.25
C PHE A 2 -9.18 -5.84 8.17
N ILE A 3 -8.58 -6.85 8.81
CA ILE A 3 -7.10 -7.01 8.83
C ILE A 3 -6.54 -7.22 7.42
N SER A 4 -7.21 -8.05 6.60
CA SER A 4 -6.80 -8.32 5.22
C SER A 4 -6.93 -7.07 4.33
N LEU A 5 -8.06 -6.36 4.41
CA LEU A 5 -8.27 -5.11 3.69
C LEU A 5 -7.26 -4.03 4.09
N SER A 6 -6.98 -3.93 5.40
CA SER A 6 -5.97 -3.00 5.93
C SER A 6 -4.58 -3.35 5.40
N SER A 7 -4.21 -4.63 5.37
CA SER A 7 -2.93 -5.09 4.80
C SER A 7 -2.77 -4.63 3.35
N ILE A 8 -3.77 -4.91 2.51
CA ILE A 8 -3.76 -4.57 1.09
C ILE A 8 -3.70 -3.05 0.87
N MET A 9 -4.47 -2.29 1.66
CA MET A 9 -4.45 -0.84 1.63
C MET A 9 -3.07 -0.26 1.98
N HIS A 10 -2.43 -0.76 3.03
CA HIS A 10 -1.09 -0.32 3.42
C HIS A 10 -0.04 -0.69 2.38
N GLU A 11 -0.16 -1.88 1.79
CA GLU A 11 0.74 -2.35 0.75
C GLU A 11 0.62 -1.51 -0.54
N SER A 12 -0.61 -1.20 -0.95
CA SER A 12 -0.92 -0.28 -2.04
C SER A 12 -0.30 1.11 -1.84
N ARG A 13 -0.47 1.69 -0.64
CA ARG A 13 0.15 2.97 -0.29
C ARG A 13 1.67 2.92 -0.33
N SER A 14 2.25 1.82 0.17
CA SER A 14 3.70 1.63 0.14
C SER A 14 4.23 1.57 -1.30
N ARG A 15 3.52 0.85 -2.20
CA ARG A 15 3.82 0.85 -3.64
C ARG A 15 3.69 2.23 -4.27
N ARG A 16 2.68 3.01 -3.91
CA ARG A 16 2.50 4.39 -4.38
C ARG A 16 3.72 5.24 -4.04
N TYR A 17 4.15 5.24 -2.77
CA TYR A 17 5.34 5.98 -2.35
C TYR A 17 6.62 5.50 -3.06
N MET A 18 6.80 4.18 -3.17
CA MET A 18 7.94 3.62 -3.89
C MET A 18 7.96 4.05 -5.36
N ALA A 19 6.83 3.98 -6.06
CA ALA A 19 6.72 4.41 -7.45
C ALA A 19 7.01 5.90 -7.62
N THR A 20 6.53 6.75 -6.70
CA THR A 20 6.85 8.18 -6.75
C THR A 20 8.34 8.46 -6.58
N GLU A 21 9.03 7.73 -5.70
CA GLU A 21 10.48 7.89 -5.52
C GLU A 21 11.27 7.35 -6.73
N LEU A 22 10.87 6.21 -7.29
CA LEU A 22 11.48 5.67 -8.51
C LEU A 22 11.33 6.60 -9.70
N SER A 23 10.14 7.17 -9.89
CA SER A 23 9.90 8.18 -10.92
C SER A 23 10.80 9.40 -10.75
N ARG A 24 10.98 9.90 -9.53
CA ARG A 24 11.90 11.02 -9.24
C ARG A 24 13.36 10.69 -9.53
N ASN A 25 13.73 9.42 -9.39
CA ASN A 25 15.06 8.92 -9.72
C ASN A 25 15.23 8.59 -11.23
N GLY A 26 14.24 8.92 -12.07
CA GLY A 26 14.27 8.66 -13.50
C GLY A 26 14.02 7.21 -13.90
N GLN A 27 13.61 6.35 -12.96
CA GLN A 27 13.30 4.94 -13.20
C GLN A 27 11.80 4.77 -13.47
N VAL A 28 11.33 5.38 -14.56
CA VAL A 28 9.89 5.52 -14.84
C VAL A 28 9.27 4.19 -15.23
N GLY A 29 9.97 3.36 -16.00
CA GLY A 29 9.49 2.02 -16.36
C GLY A 29 9.18 1.15 -15.12
N LEU A 30 10.08 1.16 -14.13
CA LEU A 30 9.89 0.46 -12.84
C LEU A 30 8.69 1.01 -12.07
N ALA A 31 8.57 2.34 -11.97
CA ALA A 31 7.45 2.99 -11.30
C ALA A 31 6.10 2.59 -11.92
N ILE A 32 6.00 2.55 -13.25
CA ILE A 32 4.81 2.10 -13.98
C ILE A 32 4.48 0.64 -13.64
N GLY A 33 5.48 -0.26 -13.68
CA GLY A 33 5.28 -1.67 -13.36
C GLY A 33 4.70 -1.88 -11.96
N ILE A 34 5.24 -1.16 -10.97
CA ILE A 34 4.75 -1.19 -9.57
C ILE A 34 3.32 -0.70 -9.45
N LEU A 35 2.98 0.41 -10.11
CA LEU A 35 1.63 0.98 -10.07
C LEU A 35 0.60 0.07 -10.75
N ARG A 36 0.92 -0.50 -11.93
CA ARG A 36 0.07 -1.48 -12.60
C ARG A 36 -0.23 -2.67 -11.71
N HIS A 37 0.79 -3.20 -11.03
CA HIS A 37 0.61 -4.29 -10.08
C HIS A 37 -0.30 -3.88 -8.91
N ALA A 38 -0.07 -2.70 -8.33
CA ALA A 38 -0.87 -2.19 -7.21
C ALA A 38 -2.36 -2.04 -7.57
N VAL A 39 -2.65 -1.44 -8.74
CA VAL A 39 -4.02 -1.27 -9.24
C VAL A 39 -4.69 -2.62 -9.48
N ASN A 40 -3.99 -3.57 -10.10
CA ASN A 40 -4.53 -4.90 -10.36
C ASN A 40 -4.84 -5.67 -9.06
N GLU A 41 -3.94 -5.63 -8.08
CA GLU A 41 -4.15 -6.26 -6.76
C GLU A 41 -5.33 -5.65 -6.00
N MET A 42 -5.47 -4.32 -6.03
CA MET A 42 -6.59 -3.63 -5.40
C MET A 42 -7.91 -3.98 -6.09
N ASN A 43 -7.95 -4.01 -7.43
CA ASN A 43 -9.15 -4.36 -8.21
C ASN A 43 -9.59 -5.82 -8.04
N ARG A 44 -8.68 -6.73 -7.68
CA ARG A 44 -9.02 -8.13 -7.36
C ARG A 44 -9.85 -8.27 -6.08
N ARG A 45 -9.96 -7.21 -5.28
CA ARG A 45 -10.70 -7.23 -4.01
C ARG A 45 -11.93 -6.35 -4.10
N SER A 46 -13.05 -6.90 -3.65
CA SER A 46 -14.32 -6.19 -3.53
C SER A 46 -14.76 -6.21 -2.07
N PRO A 47 -14.53 -5.14 -1.30
CA PRO A 47 -14.96 -5.07 0.10
C PRO A 47 -16.47 -5.25 0.23
N SER A 48 -16.92 -5.93 1.29
CA SER A 48 -18.33 -6.12 1.60
C SER A 48 -18.97 -4.82 2.11
N GLU A 49 -18.29 -4.12 3.02
CA GLU A 49 -18.73 -2.87 3.64
C GLU A 49 -18.59 -1.67 2.72
N GLN A 50 -19.63 -0.82 2.67
CA GLN A 50 -19.65 0.37 1.82
C GLN A 50 -18.56 1.39 2.18
N SER A 51 -18.24 1.54 3.47
CA SER A 51 -17.14 2.40 3.94
C SER A 51 -15.82 1.99 3.30
N TRP A 52 -15.51 0.69 3.31
CA TRP A 52 -14.29 0.16 2.70
C TRP A 52 -14.28 0.28 1.19
N ARG A 53 -15.43 0.08 0.51
CA ARG A 53 -15.52 0.29 -0.94
C ARG A 53 -15.10 1.69 -1.35
N VAL A 54 -15.62 2.71 -0.67
CA VAL A 54 -15.29 4.11 -0.95
C VAL A 54 -13.79 4.37 -0.75
N VAL A 55 -13.20 3.86 0.33
CA VAL A 55 -11.76 4.05 0.59
C VAL A 55 -10.90 3.32 -0.44
N PHE A 56 -11.30 2.11 -0.87
CA PHE A 56 -10.60 1.37 -1.92
C PHE A 56 -10.67 2.09 -3.27
N GLU A 57 -11.84 2.57 -3.64
CA GLU A 57 -12.06 3.31 -4.89
C GLU A 57 -11.22 4.59 -4.93
N GLN A 58 -11.17 5.35 -3.82
CA GLN A 58 -10.31 6.53 -3.71
C GLN A 58 -8.82 6.19 -3.92
N GLU A 59 -8.32 5.12 -3.30
CA GLU A 59 -6.92 4.72 -3.45
C GLU A 59 -6.63 4.18 -4.86
N ILE A 60 -7.55 3.43 -5.46
CA ILE A 60 -7.44 2.95 -6.86
C ILE A 60 -7.37 4.15 -7.82
N ASN A 61 -8.25 5.14 -7.66
CA ASN A 61 -8.26 6.33 -8.50
C ASN A 61 -6.95 7.12 -8.33
N ALA A 62 -6.47 7.30 -7.11
CA ALA A 62 -5.19 7.97 -6.86
C ALA A 62 -4.00 7.24 -7.51
N LEU A 63 -3.96 5.90 -7.47
CA LEU A 63 -2.95 5.11 -8.18
C LEU A 63 -3.08 5.24 -9.70
N ALA A 64 -4.31 5.20 -10.23
CA ALA A 64 -4.58 5.27 -11.66
C ALA A 64 -4.20 6.64 -12.25
N GLU A 65 -4.46 7.74 -11.53
CA GLU A 65 -4.05 9.09 -11.95
C GLU A 65 -2.52 9.20 -12.09
N ILE A 66 -1.77 8.68 -11.11
CA ILE A 66 -0.29 8.69 -11.17
C ILE A 66 0.18 7.79 -12.31
N LEU A 67 -0.39 6.60 -12.44
CA LEU A 67 -0.04 5.65 -13.49
C LEU A 67 -0.25 6.26 -14.88
N GLN A 68 -1.42 6.84 -15.12
CA GLN A 68 -1.75 7.45 -16.41
C GLN A 68 -0.76 8.56 -16.77
N LYS A 69 -0.40 9.41 -15.80
CA LYS A 69 0.59 10.47 -16.01
C LYS A 69 1.95 9.89 -16.40
N LEU A 70 2.42 8.87 -15.67
CA LEU A 70 3.72 8.26 -15.94
C LEU A 70 3.74 7.50 -17.27
N GLU A 71 2.66 6.82 -17.65
CA GLU A 71 2.56 6.15 -18.94
C GLU A 71 2.64 7.16 -20.10
N GLN A 72 1.91 8.28 -19.99
CA GLN A 72 1.99 9.37 -20.96
C GLN A 72 3.42 9.95 -21.04
N GLU A 73 4.04 10.25 -19.90
CA GLU A 73 5.42 10.75 -19.90
C GLU A 73 6.41 9.70 -20.46
N ASN A 74 6.19 8.41 -20.20
CA ASN A 74 7.07 7.35 -20.68
C ASN A 74 6.98 7.16 -22.19
N ASP A 75 5.80 7.32 -22.78
CA ASP A 75 5.59 7.16 -24.22
C ASP A 75 6.28 8.25 -25.05
N PHE A 76 6.53 9.43 -24.46
CA PHE A 76 7.11 10.58 -25.18
C PHE A 76 8.50 11.00 -24.71
N VAL A 77 8.81 10.88 -23.41
CA VAL A 77 10.02 11.47 -22.81
C VAL A 77 11.05 10.41 -22.45
N TRP A 78 10.64 9.41 -21.65
CA TRP A 78 11.59 8.47 -21.05
C TRP A 78 11.87 7.27 -21.95
N LEU A 79 10.83 6.72 -22.58
CA LEU A 79 10.90 5.49 -23.39
C LEU A 79 11.49 4.29 -22.62
N ASP A 80 11.30 4.25 -21.30
CA ASP A 80 11.78 3.16 -20.47
C ASP A 80 11.00 1.88 -20.76
N LYS A 81 11.72 0.76 -20.76
CA LYS A 81 11.10 -0.56 -20.76
C LYS A 81 10.38 -0.78 -19.44
N ILE A 82 9.10 -1.16 -19.51
CA ILE A 82 8.33 -1.55 -18.35
C ILE A 82 8.70 -3.00 -17.98
N PRO A 83 9.26 -3.25 -16.78
CA PRO A 83 9.67 -4.59 -16.34
C PRO A 83 8.47 -5.50 -16.08
N CYS A 84 8.71 -6.81 -16.15
CA CYS A 84 7.73 -7.83 -15.79
C CYS A 84 7.56 -7.92 -14.26
N LEU A 85 6.50 -8.57 -13.80
CA LEU A 85 6.19 -8.68 -12.37
C LEU A 85 7.36 -9.25 -11.54
N ASP A 86 8.05 -10.26 -12.06
CA ASP A 86 9.17 -10.94 -11.38
C ASP A 86 10.43 -10.06 -11.27
N GLU A 87 10.50 -8.99 -12.06
CA GLU A 87 11.60 -8.04 -12.07
C GLU A 87 11.34 -6.84 -11.14
N LEU A 88 10.15 -6.76 -10.52
CA LEU A 88 9.79 -5.64 -9.64
C LEU A 88 10.45 -5.78 -8.25
N PRO A 89 10.87 -4.66 -7.65
CA PRO A 89 11.43 -4.68 -6.30
C PRO A 89 10.37 -5.07 -5.26
N PHE A 90 10.79 -5.83 -4.26
CA PHE A 90 9.96 -6.19 -3.12
C PHE A 90 9.83 -5.03 -2.14
N LEU A 91 8.67 -4.94 -1.48
CA LEU A 91 8.47 -4.02 -0.37
C LEU A 91 9.22 -4.54 0.87
N GLU A 92 9.99 -3.67 1.51
CA GLU A 92 10.66 -3.97 2.77
C GLU A 92 9.91 -3.35 3.96
N GLY A 93 9.54 -4.18 4.94
CA GLY A 93 8.85 -3.74 6.15
C GLY A 93 9.83 -3.25 7.21
N LYS A 94 9.67 -2.00 7.67
CA LYS A 94 10.42 -1.46 8.81
C LYS A 94 9.57 -1.44 10.07
N LYS A 95 10.03 -2.10 11.14
CA LYS A 95 9.35 -2.06 12.45
C LYS A 95 9.54 -0.67 13.09
N ILE A 96 8.44 0.07 13.22
CA ILE A 96 8.43 1.43 13.80
C ILE A 96 7.77 1.50 15.18
N ALA A 97 7.04 0.46 15.59
CA ALA A 97 6.34 0.42 16.87
C ALA A 97 6.85 -0.76 17.71
N SER A 98 6.99 -0.52 19.01
CA SER A 98 7.26 -1.54 20.01
C SER A 98 6.18 -1.49 21.08
N ILE A 99 5.95 -2.63 21.73
CA ILE A 99 5.00 -2.72 22.83
C ILE A 99 5.63 -2.00 24.02
N ILE A 100 4.92 -1.01 24.57
CA ILE A 100 5.32 -0.36 25.81
C ILE A 100 4.74 -1.21 26.96
N PRO A 101 5.58 -1.81 27.83
CA PRO A 101 5.07 -2.60 28.94
C PRO A 101 4.20 -1.75 29.87
N TYR A 102 3.04 -2.28 30.22
CA TYR A 102 2.16 -1.65 31.20
C TYR A 102 2.72 -1.87 32.61
N ALA A 103 2.94 -0.79 33.35
CA ALA A 103 3.29 -0.81 34.75
C ALA A 103 2.16 -0.15 35.57
N PRO A 104 1.31 -0.93 36.27
CA PRO A 104 0.23 -0.36 37.07
C PRO A 104 0.80 0.46 38.24
N VAL A 105 0.31 1.71 38.39
CA VAL A 105 0.77 2.64 39.44
C VAL A 105 -0.02 2.49 40.74
N ARG A 106 -1.14 1.77 40.72
CA ARG A 106 -1.97 1.48 41.90
C ARG A 106 -2.14 -0.03 42.04
N LEU A 107 -2.34 -0.50 43.28
CA LEU A 107 -2.78 -1.87 43.56
C LEU A 107 -4.14 -2.11 42.87
N GLU A 108 -4.10 -2.56 41.63
CA GLU A 108 -5.25 -3.14 40.95
C GLU A 108 -5.55 -4.45 41.70
N LYS A 109 -6.59 -4.44 42.54
CA LYS A 109 -7.05 -5.65 43.22
C LYS A 109 -7.31 -6.71 42.15
N GLU A 110 -6.78 -7.92 42.34
CA GLU A 110 -7.12 -9.06 41.48
C GLU A 110 -8.65 -9.15 41.34
N LEU A 111 -9.13 -8.99 40.11
CA LEU A 111 -10.53 -9.20 39.78
C LEU A 111 -10.79 -10.71 39.88
N VAL A 112 -11.19 -11.17 41.06
CA VAL A 112 -11.65 -12.54 41.27
C VAL A 112 -13.03 -12.65 40.64
N PHE A 113 -13.09 -13.14 39.41
CA PHE A 113 -14.36 -13.54 38.80
C PHE A 113 -14.81 -14.85 39.46
N ARG A 114 -15.86 -14.79 40.30
CA ARG A 114 -16.57 -16.00 40.74
C ARG A 114 -17.44 -16.50 39.59
N ILE A 115 -17.26 -17.78 39.24
CA ILE A 115 -18.09 -18.57 38.33
C ILE A 115 -19.41 -18.90 39.04
#